data_AF-A0AAJ2APT5-F1
#
_entry.id   AF-A0AAJ2APT5-F1
#
_cell.length_a   1.000
_cell.length_b   1.000
_cell.length_c   1.000
_cell.angle_alpha   90.00
_cell.angle_beta   90.00
_cell.angle_gamma   90.00
#
_symmetry.space_group_name_H-M   'P 1'
#
loop_
_entity.id
_entity.type
_entity.pdbx_description
1 polymer ?
#
loop_
_entity_poly.entity_id
_entity_poly.type
_entity_poly.pdbx_seq_one_letter_code
_entity_poly.pdbx_strand_id
1 'polypeptide(L)'
;MSASSAASRHLRLWTVLSRVRDVRVQRRLGELARAQRDVQSAQTALGHAIGQCELHAAQLAGLQDWRASGPHGPEMWRHARERHRQREAVLAREADTAREGLAAALREAHAIRAALRREMHARDDARVRLREVRMKARGQD
;
A
#
# COMPACT_ATOMS: atom_id res chain seq x y z
N MET A 1 -48.13 -27.90 4.42
CA MET A 1 -46.86 -28.09 5.15
C MET A 1 -45.78 -27.04 4.78
N SER A 2 -46.08 -25.73 4.67
CA SER A 2 -45.21 -24.87 3.82
C SER A 2 -44.57 -23.61 4.43
N ALA A 3 -45.05 -23.06 5.57
CA ALA A 3 -44.51 -21.81 6.12
C ALA A 3 -43.26 -21.99 7.00
N SER A 4 -43.28 -22.98 7.90
CA SER A 4 -42.18 -23.26 8.85
C SER A 4 -40.87 -23.67 8.15
N SER A 5 -40.97 -24.43 7.04
CA SER A 5 -39.83 -24.83 6.20
C SER A 5 -39.17 -23.66 5.47
N ALA A 6 -39.96 -22.66 5.03
CA ALA A 6 -39.45 -21.49 4.33
C ALA A 6 -38.77 -20.51 5.29
N ALA A 7 -39.38 -20.24 6.45
CA ALA A 7 -38.81 -19.39 7.49
C ALA A 7 -37.47 -19.93 8.02
N SER A 8 -37.39 -21.24 8.28
CA SER A 8 -36.15 -21.89 8.71
C SER A 8 -35.03 -21.81 7.66
N ARG A 9 -35.36 -22.03 6.38
CA ARG A 9 -34.40 -21.86 5.27
C ARG A 9 -33.90 -20.42 5.15
N HIS A 10 -34.80 -19.45 5.28
CA HIS A 10 -34.45 -18.03 5.21
C HIS A 10 -33.52 -17.61 6.37
N LEU A 11 -33.78 -18.09 7.58
CA LEU A 11 -32.92 -17.87 8.74
C LEU A 11 -31.52 -18.49 8.56
N ARG A 12 -31.46 -19.72 8.04
CA ARG A 12 -30.18 -20.39 7.72
C ARG A 12 -29.39 -19.62 6.68
N LEU A 13 -30.04 -19.18 5.59
CA LEU A 13 -29.42 -18.38 4.54
C LEU A 13 -28.77 -17.11 5.10
N TRP A 14 -29.52 -16.29 5.84
CA TRP A 14 -28.98 -15.04 6.40
C TRP A 14 -27.89 -15.27 7.45
N THR A 15 -27.95 -16.39 8.18
CA THR A 15 -26.88 -16.78 9.10
C THR A 15 -25.59 -17.09 8.35
N VAL A 16 -25.68 -17.87 7.26
CA VAL A 16 -24.52 -18.19 6.41
C VAL A 16 -23.97 -16.94 5.73
N LEU A 17 -24.83 -16.09 5.15
CA LEU A 17 -24.42 -14.84 4.53
C LEU A 17 -23.70 -13.91 5.51
N SER A 18 -24.22 -13.74 6.72
CA SER A 18 -23.56 -12.95 7.77
C SER A 18 -22.16 -13.48 8.09
N ARG A 19 -21.99 -14.82 8.21
CA ARG A 19 -20.67 -15.44 8.46
C ARG A 19 -19.71 -15.24 7.30
N VAL A 20 -20.18 -15.42 6.05
CA VAL A 20 -19.35 -15.17 4.85
C VAL A 20 -18.87 -13.73 4.80
N ARG A 21 -19.74 -12.77 5.15
CA ARG A 21 -19.36 -11.35 5.21
C ARG A 21 -18.34 -11.07 6.31
N ASP A 22 -18.48 -11.67 7.49
CA ASP A 22 -17.48 -11.59 8.56
C ASP A 22 -16.10 -12.09 8.06
N VAL A 23 -16.05 -13.24 7.39
CA VAL A 23 -14.80 -13.79 6.82
C VAL A 23 -14.19 -12.87 5.76
N ARG A 24 -15.00 -12.28 4.88
CA ARG A 24 -14.52 -11.33 3.87
C ARG A 24 -13.90 -10.08 4.49
N VAL A 25 -14.52 -9.53 5.54
CA VAL A 25 -13.95 -8.40 6.29
C VAL A 25 -12.60 -8.78 6.89
N GLN A 26 -12.49 -9.94 7.54
CA GLN A 26 -11.21 -10.40 8.12
C GLN A 26 -10.13 -10.58 7.04
N ARG A 27 -10.49 -11.15 5.89
CA ARG A 27 -9.56 -11.24 4.75
C ARG A 27 -9.08 -9.86 4.28
N ARG A 28 -10.00 -8.89 4.12
CA ARG A 28 -9.64 -7.53 3.70
C ARG A 28 -8.79 -6.78 4.74
N LEU A 29 -9.00 -7.03 6.04
CA LEU A 29 -8.11 -6.51 7.09
C LEU A 29 -6.70 -7.07 6.95
N GLY A 30 -6.55 -8.38 6.70
CA GLY A 30 -5.24 -8.99 6.47
C GLY A 30 -4.55 -8.48 5.20
N GLU A 31 -5.31 -8.24 4.13
CA GLU A 31 -4.80 -7.59 2.90
C GLU A 31 -4.37 -6.13 3.16
N LEU A 32 -5.14 -5.36 3.94
CA LEU A 32 -4.78 -3.99 4.30
C LEU A 32 -3.49 -3.95 5.12
N ALA A 33 -3.34 -4.85 6.09
CA ALA A 33 -2.12 -4.94 6.89
C ALA A 33 -0.89 -5.27 6.04
N ARG A 34 -1.03 -6.09 4.99
CA ARG A 34 0.03 -6.35 4.01
C ARG A 34 0.36 -5.08 3.22
N ALA A 35 -0.63 -4.45 2.61
CA ALA A 35 -0.43 -3.23 1.83
C ALA A 35 0.19 -2.08 2.65
N GLN A 36 -0.14 -1.98 3.94
CA GLN A 36 0.51 -1.01 4.84
C GLN A 36 2.00 -1.30 5.05
N ARG A 37 2.39 -2.58 5.16
CA ARG A 37 3.81 -2.96 5.22
C ARG A 37 4.53 -2.66 3.91
N ASP A 38 3.86 -2.88 2.77
CA ASP A 38 4.42 -2.58 1.46
C ASP A 38 4.64 -1.06 1.29
N VAL A 39 3.69 -0.23 1.73
CA VAL A 39 3.86 1.23 1.78
C VAL A 39 5.05 1.62 2.66
N GLN A 40 5.15 1.05 3.85
CA GLN A 40 6.28 1.34 4.75
C GLN A 40 7.63 0.94 4.13
N SER A 41 7.69 -0.21 3.46
CA SER A 41 8.89 -0.67 2.76
C SER A 41 9.27 0.28 1.62
N ALA A 42 8.29 0.73 0.83
CA ALA A 42 8.51 1.68 -0.25
C ALA A 42 8.96 3.07 0.26
N GLN A 43 8.43 3.53 1.40
CA GLN A 43 8.89 4.75 2.06
C GLN A 43 10.35 4.63 2.49
N THR A 44 10.75 3.51 3.09
CA THR A 44 12.15 3.25 3.45
C THR A 44 13.06 3.24 2.22
N ALA A 45 12.64 2.58 1.13
CA ALA A 45 13.41 2.54 -0.11
C ALA A 45 13.58 3.95 -0.73
N LEU A 46 12.54 4.76 -0.72
CA LEU A 46 12.60 6.14 -1.18
C LEU A 46 13.54 6.99 -0.29
N GLY A 47 13.43 6.86 1.03
CA GLY A 47 14.31 7.55 1.97
C GLY A 47 15.79 7.19 1.75
N HIS A 48 16.08 5.91 1.51
CA HIS A 48 17.42 5.45 1.16
C HIS A 48 17.90 6.05 -0.18
N ALA A 49 17.08 6.03 -1.23
CA ALA A 49 17.45 6.60 -2.53
C ALA A 49 17.73 8.11 -2.45
N ILE A 50 16.90 8.86 -1.71
CA ILE A 50 17.12 10.29 -1.46
C ILE A 50 18.42 10.51 -0.69
N GLY A 51 18.68 9.74 0.37
CA GLY A 51 19.92 9.82 1.12
C GLY A 51 21.17 9.54 0.28
N GLN A 52 21.10 8.62 -0.68
CA GLN A 52 22.18 8.38 -1.65
C GLN A 52 22.39 9.57 -2.58
N CYS A 53 21.31 10.23 -3.03
CA CYS A 53 21.42 11.45 -3.85
C CYS A 53 22.08 12.58 -3.07
N GLU A 54 21.67 12.80 -1.82
CA GLU A 54 22.22 13.85 -0.94
C GLU A 54 23.70 13.60 -0.62
N LEU A 55 24.06 12.35 -0.28
CA LEU A 55 25.44 11.96 -0.04
C LEU A 55 26.32 12.18 -1.28
N HIS A 56 25.83 11.79 -2.46
CA HIS A 56 26.53 12.00 -3.73
C HIS A 56 26.68 13.50 -4.05
N ALA A 57 25.63 14.30 -3.84
CA ALA A 57 25.70 15.74 -4.04
C ALA A 57 26.73 16.42 -3.11
N ALA A 58 26.86 15.95 -1.86
CA ALA A 58 27.88 16.45 -0.93
C ALA A 58 29.32 16.17 -1.40
N GLN A 59 29.55 15.06 -2.12
CA GLN A 59 30.87 14.72 -2.67
C GLN A 59 31.33 15.68 -3.79
N LEU A 60 30.40 16.42 -4.41
CA LEU A 60 30.72 17.42 -5.42
C LEU A 60 31.59 18.55 -4.86
N ALA A 61 31.38 18.95 -3.61
CA ALA A 61 32.19 19.96 -2.94
C ALA A 61 33.66 19.50 -2.82
N GLY A 62 33.89 18.25 -2.40
CA GLY A 62 35.24 17.68 -2.33
C GLY A 62 35.93 17.59 -3.69
N LEU A 63 35.18 17.29 -4.76
CA LEU A 63 35.69 17.33 -6.14
C LEU A 63 36.09 18.74 -6.59
N GLN A 64 35.35 19.77 -6.17
CA GLN A 64 35.66 21.16 -6.48
C GLN A 64 36.89 21.66 -5.71
N ASP A 65 37.01 21.28 -4.43
CA ASP A 65 38.16 21.62 -3.60
C ASP A 65 39.45 20.97 -4.14
N TRP A 66 39.40 19.70 -4.54
CA TRP A 66 40.53 19.04 -5.18
C TRP A 66 40.92 19.68 -6.52
N ARG A 67 39.95 20.23 -7.28
CA ARG A 67 40.23 20.98 -8.51
C ARG A 67 41.01 22.27 -8.24
N ALA A 68 40.70 22.96 -7.15
CA ALA A 68 41.36 24.21 -6.78
C ALA A 68 42.80 23.98 -6.26
N SER A 69 43.10 22.81 -5.71
CA SER A 69 44.32 22.54 -4.96
C SER A 69 45.27 21.50 -5.60
N GLY A 70 44.84 20.74 -6.61
CA GLY A 70 45.59 19.60 -7.14
C GLY A 70 46.44 19.87 -8.41
N PRO A 71 47.58 19.18 -8.60
CA PRO A 71 48.46 19.30 -9.78
C PRO A 71 47.91 18.60 -11.04
N HIS A 72 46.63 18.23 -11.07
CA HIS A 72 46.05 17.39 -12.12
C HIS A 72 45.64 18.19 -13.35
N GLY A 73 45.92 17.63 -14.53
CA GLY A 73 45.57 18.25 -15.82
C GLY A 73 44.06 18.39 -16.06
N PRO A 74 43.65 19.31 -16.95
CA PRO A 74 42.24 19.62 -17.23
C PRO A 74 41.42 18.43 -17.75
N GLU A 75 42.05 17.44 -18.37
CA GLU A 75 41.38 16.23 -18.89
C GLU A 75 40.92 15.29 -17.76
N MET A 76 41.72 15.11 -16.71
CA MET A 76 41.32 14.33 -15.53
C MET A 76 40.08 14.95 -14.86
N TRP A 77 40.03 16.27 -14.75
CA TRP A 77 38.88 16.99 -14.21
C TRP A 77 37.62 16.83 -15.04
N ARG A 78 37.77 16.89 -16.37
CA ARG A 78 36.65 16.65 -17.29
C ARG A 78 36.08 15.25 -17.10
N HIS A 79 36.95 14.25 -17.00
CA HIS A 79 36.55 12.85 -16.81
C HIS A 79 35.89 12.59 -15.44
N ALA A 80 36.44 13.14 -14.36
CA ALA A 80 35.86 13.03 -13.02
C ALA A 80 34.46 13.66 -12.95
N ARG A 81 34.28 14.84 -13.57
CA ARG A 81 32.98 15.53 -13.64
C ARG A 81 31.97 14.74 -14.48
N GLU A 82 32.40 14.14 -15.57
CA GLU A 82 31.55 13.32 -16.42
C GLU A 82 31.06 12.07 -15.67
N ARG A 83 31.96 11.35 -15.00
CA ARG A 83 31.59 10.23 -14.12
C ARG A 83 30.63 10.64 -13.00
N HIS A 84 30.85 11.81 -12.40
CA HIS A 84 29.96 12.34 -11.36
C HIS A 84 28.54 12.57 -11.90
N ARG A 85 28.40 13.19 -13.08
CA ARG A 85 27.09 13.42 -13.74
C ARG A 85 26.41 12.11 -14.13
N GLN A 86 27.17 11.13 -14.62
CA GLN A 86 26.63 9.81 -14.95
C GLN A 86 26.07 9.13 -13.69
N ARG A 87 26.80 9.19 -12.57
CA ARG A 87 26.32 8.65 -11.29
C ARG A 87 25.08 9.39 -10.77
N GLU A 88 25.07 10.72 -10.86
CA GLU A 88 23.92 11.56 -10.50
C GLU A 88 22.66 11.17 -11.30
N ALA A 89 22.80 10.97 -12.61
CA ALA A 89 21.69 10.52 -13.46
C ALA A 89 21.15 9.13 -13.07
N VAL A 90 22.03 8.21 -12.66
CA VAL A 90 21.63 6.88 -12.15
C VAL A 90 20.87 7.01 -10.84
N LEU A 91 21.40 7.76 -9.89
CA LEU A 91 20.76 7.97 -8.57
C LEU A 91 19.40 8.68 -8.70
N ALA A 92 19.29 9.65 -9.61
CA ALA A 92 18.02 10.31 -9.90
C ALA A 92 16.96 9.32 -10.40
N ARG A 93 17.33 8.43 -11.33
CA ARG A 93 16.44 7.36 -11.83
C ARG A 93 16.04 6.37 -10.74
N GLU A 94 16.97 6.01 -9.85
CA GLU A 94 16.67 5.14 -8.70
C GLU A 94 15.66 5.82 -7.76
N ALA A 95 15.83 7.11 -7.47
CA ALA A 95 14.88 7.88 -6.68
C ALA A 95 13.50 7.99 -7.34
N ASP A 96 13.44 8.23 -8.65
CA ASP A 96 12.18 8.26 -9.40
C ASP A 96 11.47 6.90 -9.39
N THR A 97 12.21 5.81 -9.58
CA THR A 97 11.68 4.45 -9.48
C THR A 97 11.11 4.18 -8.08
N ALA A 98 11.80 4.62 -7.03
CA ALA A 98 11.31 4.49 -5.66
C ALA A 98 10.04 5.33 -5.40
N ARG A 99 9.94 6.53 -5.98
CA ARG A 99 8.72 7.38 -5.93
C ARG A 99 7.55 6.70 -6.61
N GLU A 100 7.76 6.14 -7.81
CA GLU A 100 6.74 5.40 -8.54
C GLU A 100 6.26 4.17 -7.76
N GLY A 101 7.20 3.42 -7.16
CA GLY A 101 6.91 2.29 -6.28
C GLY A 101 6.06 2.69 -5.07
N LEU A 102 6.41 3.80 -4.40
CA LEU A 102 5.62 4.33 -3.29
C LEU A 102 4.22 4.76 -3.74
N ALA A 103 4.12 5.45 -4.88
CA ALA A 103 2.83 5.87 -5.42
C ALA A 103 1.94 4.66 -5.76
N ALA A 104 2.51 3.58 -6.30
CA ALA A 104 1.80 2.34 -6.57
C ALA A 104 1.31 1.67 -5.27
N ALA A 105 2.17 1.55 -4.27
CA ALA A 105 1.82 0.97 -2.97
C ALA A 105 0.69 1.75 -2.27
N LEU A 106 0.73 3.09 -2.34
CA LEU A 106 -0.32 3.95 -1.79
C LEU A 106 -1.65 3.74 -2.52
N ARG A 107 -1.66 3.69 -3.86
CA ARG A 107 -2.87 3.41 -4.64
C ARG A 107 -3.49 2.07 -4.28
N GLU A 108 -2.69 1.02 -4.14
CA GLU A 108 -3.14 -0.31 -3.74
C GLU A 108 -3.75 -0.29 -2.32
N ALA A 109 -3.06 0.33 -1.37
CA ALA A 109 -3.57 0.48 0.01
C ALA A 109 -4.91 1.25 0.05
N HIS A 110 -5.07 2.28 -0.78
CA HIS A 110 -6.33 3.02 -0.93
C HIS A 110 -7.45 2.15 -1.53
N ALA A 111 -7.14 1.38 -2.57
CA ALA A 111 -8.10 0.47 -3.21
C ALA A 111 -8.60 -0.60 -2.22
N ILE A 112 -7.68 -1.22 -1.46
CA ILE A 112 -8.01 -2.20 -0.43
C ILE A 112 -8.85 -1.56 0.68
N ARG A 113 -8.52 -0.35 1.13
CA ARG A 113 -9.31 0.38 2.14
C ARG A 113 -10.73 0.64 1.65
N ALA A 114 -10.91 1.04 0.39
CA ALA A 114 -12.24 1.23 -0.19
C ALA A 114 -13.02 -0.08 -0.27
N ALA A 115 -12.36 -1.19 -0.64
CA ALA A 115 -12.97 -2.52 -0.65
C ALA A 115 -13.38 -2.99 0.76
N LEU A 116 -12.53 -2.74 1.77
CA LEU A 116 -12.83 -3.05 3.17
C LEU A 116 -14.09 -2.31 3.64
N ARG A 117 -14.22 -1.00 3.36
CA ARG A 117 -15.42 -0.23 3.70
C ARG A 117 -16.68 -0.83 3.10
N ARG A 118 -16.62 -1.23 1.81
CA ARG A 118 -17.76 -1.90 1.14
C ARG A 118 -18.12 -3.23 1.81
N GLU A 119 -17.14 -4.05 2.18
CA GLU A 119 -17.41 -5.31 2.87
C GLU A 119 -17.93 -5.10 4.30
N MET A 120 -17.47 -4.06 5.00
CA MET A 120 -18.00 -3.69 6.31
C MET A 120 -19.48 -3.27 6.23
N HIS A 121 -19.85 -2.41 5.28
CA HIS A 121 -21.25 -2.05 5.07
C HIS A 121 -22.11 -3.28 4.72
N ALA A 122 -21.65 -4.13 3.81
CA ALA A 122 -22.37 -5.35 3.44
C ALA A 122 -22.53 -6.34 4.61
N ARG A 123 -21.56 -6.38 5.53
CA ARG A 123 -21.64 -7.15 6.78
C ARG A 123 -22.69 -6.57 7.72
N ASP A 124 -22.71 -5.25 7.89
CA ASP A 124 -23.68 -4.58 8.77
C ASP A 124 -25.11 -4.76 8.25
N ASP A 125 -25.32 -4.62 6.93
CA ASP A 125 -26.60 -4.90 6.29
C ASP A 125 -27.06 -6.34 6.52
N ALA A 126 -26.16 -7.32 6.34
CA ALA A 126 -26.47 -8.73 6.58
C ALA A 126 -26.85 -9.00 8.05
N ARG A 127 -26.22 -8.30 9.00
CA ARG A 127 -26.53 -8.40 10.43
C ARG A 127 -27.89 -7.80 10.76
N VAL A 128 -28.22 -6.65 10.18
CA VAL A 128 -29.55 -6.03 10.33
C VAL A 128 -30.63 -6.98 9.78
N ARG A 129 -30.45 -7.49 8.55
CA ARG A 129 -31.39 -8.46 7.94
C ARG A 129 -31.53 -9.74 8.75
N LEU A 130 -30.43 -10.28 9.28
CA LEU A 130 -30.48 -11.46 10.15
C LEU A 130 -31.29 -11.19 11.43
N ARG A 131 -31.17 -10.00 12.04
CA ARG A 131 -31.98 -9.61 13.21
C ARG A 131 -33.45 -9.52 12.85
N GLU A 132 -33.80 -8.88 11.73
CA GLU A 132 -35.18 -8.79 11.24
C GLU A 132 -35.80 -10.18 11.03
N VAL A 133 -35.07 -11.08 10.36
CA VAL A 133 -35.54 -12.45 10.11
C VAL A 133 -35.69 -13.24 11.41
N ARG A 134 -34.77 -13.07 12.37
CA ARG A 134 -34.89 -13.69 13.70
C ARG A 134 -36.09 -13.19 14.48
N MET A 135 -36.39 -11.88 14.43
CA MET A 135 -37.57 -11.32 15.09
C MET A 135 -38.86 -11.85 14.47
N LYS A 136 -38.95 -11.90 13.13
CA LYS A 136 -40.11 -12.45 12.42
C LYS A 136 -40.33 -13.94 12.71
N ALA A 137 -39.26 -14.73 12.80
CA ALA A 137 -39.37 -16.14 13.12
C ALA A 137 -39.91 -16.38 14.55
N ARG A 138 -39.59 -15.50 15.51
CA ARG A 138 -40.06 -15.60 16.91
C ARG A 138 -41.48 -15.10 17.13
N GLY A 139 -42.00 -14.22 16.27
CA GLY A 139 -43.39 -13.74 16.34
C GLY A 139 -44.39 -14.60 15.57
N GLN A 140 -43.94 -15.72 15.00
CA GLN A 140 -44.76 -16.74 14.33
C GLN A 140 -44.90 -18.03 15.13
N ASP A 141 -44.20 -18.12 16.27
CA ASP A 141 -44.36 -19.15 17.31
C ASP A 141 -45.34 -18.65 18.37
#